data_AF-A0A6J2XLV4-F1
#
_entry.id   AF-A0A6J2XLV4-F1
#
_cell.length_a   1.000
_cell.length_b   1.000
_cell.length_c   1.000
_cell.angle_alpha   90.00
_cell.angle_beta   90.00
_cell.angle_gamma   90.00
#
_symmetry.space_group_name_H-M   'P 1'
#
loop_
_entity.id
_entity.type
_entity.pdbx_description
1 polymer ?
#
loop_
_entity_poly.entity_id
_entity_poly.type
_entity_poly.pdbx_seq_one_letter_code
_entity_poly.pdbx_strand_id
1 'polypeptide(L)'
;MEVFGSYILPSTENYSSEKSFNTANQIIDGSSDLDEKYLWFVEKLMTQASEFLEKDSGWALQKIMYLEINVNKFNPIGGSSFVELPAPIRRKEAVVNVRNMDQYCFPWAITSALCPPNSKIAELSSYPHFSTLLNIAGLDFPVNLRDIKTFEQLNNISVNVYGLESKIDNNKIVCEVVGPLRYTERKLVVHVNLLLLK
;
A
#
# COMPACT_ATOMS: atom_id res chain seq x y z
N MET A 1 -11.80 -11.53 6.89
CA MET A 1 -12.52 -12.38 7.87
C MET A 1 -13.34 -13.40 7.10
N GLU A 2 -13.43 -14.64 7.57
CA GLU A 2 -14.16 -15.73 6.90
C GLU A 2 -15.02 -16.51 7.90
N VAL A 3 -16.30 -16.75 7.56
CA VAL A 3 -17.24 -17.53 8.37
C VAL A 3 -17.46 -18.88 7.72
N PHE A 4 -17.35 -19.94 8.51
CA PHE A 4 -17.64 -21.31 8.09
C PHE A 4 -18.95 -21.80 8.73
N GLY A 5 -19.82 -22.40 7.92
CA GLY A 5 -21.10 -22.94 8.37
C GLY A 5 -21.40 -24.30 7.76
N SER A 6 -22.07 -25.15 8.55
CA SER A 6 -22.74 -26.35 8.06
C SER A 6 -24.08 -25.96 7.46
N TYR A 7 -24.29 -26.31 6.20
CA TYR A 7 -25.55 -26.14 5.50
C TYR A 7 -26.16 -27.51 5.24
N ILE A 8 -27.48 -27.60 5.28
CA ILE A 8 -28.25 -28.80 4.96
C ILE A 8 -29.14 -28.53 3.76
N LEU A 9 -29.38 -29.54 2.93
CA LEU A 9 -30.35 -29.46 1.83
C LEU A 9 -31.65 -30.17 2.27
N PRO A 10 -32.70 -29.45 2.70
CA PRO A 10 -33.88 -30.07 3.31
C PRO A 10 -34.65 -31.01 2.37
N SER A 11 -34.51 -30.84 1.05
CA SER A 11 -35.13 -31.68 0.02
C SER A 11 -34.49 -33.06 -0.14
N THR A 12 -33.30 -33.29 0.42
CA THR A 12 -32.59 -34.57 0.38
C THR A 12 -32.23 -34.97 1.80
N GLU A 13 -32.84 -36.05 2.32
CA GLU A 13 -32.57 -36.52 3.67
C GLU A 13 -31.06 -36.71 3.91
N ASN A 14 -30.54 -36.01 4.94
CA ASN A 14 -29.19 -36.12 5.49
C ASN A 14 -28.01 -35.60 4.65
N TYR A 15 -28.22 -34.80 3.60
CA TYR A 15 -27.09 -34.15 2.91
C TYR A 15 -26.69 -32.84 3.60
N SER A 16 -25.50 -32.83 4.20
CA SER A 16 -24.87 -31.65 4.79
C SER A 16 -23.56 -31.32 4.07
N SER A 17 -23.26 -30.03 3.95
CA SER A 17 -22.03 -29.55 3.33
C SER A 17 -21.54 -28.30 4.06
N GLU A 18 -20.23 -28.23 4.26
CA GLU A 18 -19.58 -27.03 4.75
C GLU A 18 -19.49 -25.98 3.64
N LYS A 19 -19.85 -24.73 3.98
CA LYS A 19 -19.71 -23.56 3.12
C LYS A 19 -18.99 -22.46 3.89
N SER A 20 -18.24 -21.64 3.18
CA SER A 20 -17.55 -20.49 3.74
C SER A 20 -17.83 -19.21 2.96
N PHE A 21 -17.79 -18.09 3.68
CA PHE A 21 -17.99 -16.75 3.13
C PHE A 21 -16.89 -15.84 3.65
N ASN A 22 -16.16 -15.22 2.73
CA ASN A 22 -15.01 -14.39 3.06
C ASN A 22 -15.20 -12.92 2.67
N THR A 23 -14.49 -12.06 3.38
CA THR A 23 -14.42 -10.62 3.15
C THR A 23 -13.03 -10.20 2.71
N ALA A 24 -12.95 -9.11 1.95
CA ALA A 24 -11.69 -8.46 1.64
C ALA A 24 -10.99 -7.94 2.91
N ASN A 25 -9.67 -7.82 2.85
CA ASN A 25 -8.88 -7.25 3.95
C ASN A 25 -9.24 -5.76 4.15
N GLN A 26 -9.36 -5.35 5.41
CA GLN A 26 -9.53 -3.95 5.82
C GLN A 26 -8.27 -3.47 6.55
N ILE A 27 -7.89 -2.22 6.32
CA ILE A 27 -6.83 -1.55 7.10
C ILE A 27 -7.45 -1.11 8.42
N ILE A 28 -6.77 -1.41 9.53
CA ILE A 28 -7.10 -0.98 10.89
C ILE A 28 -5.87 -0.27 11.43
N ASP A 29 -6.03 0.98 11.87
CA ASP A 29 -5.03 1.77 12.56
C ASP A 29 -5.59 2.36 13.86
N GLY A 30 -4.77 3.11 14.61
CA GLY A 30 -5.17 3.68 15.91
C GLY A 30 -6.31 4.72 15.84
N SER A 31 -6.71 5.16 14.66
CA SER A 31 -7.83 6.09 14.44
C SER A 31 -9.10 5.40 13.93
N SER A 32 -9.01 4.11 13.62
CA SER A 32 -10.13 3.34 13.07
C SER A 32 -11.16 3.03 14.16
N ASP A 33 -12.44 3.27 13.86
CA ASP A 33 -13.55 2.81 14.70
C ASP A 33 -13.74 1.30 14.51
N LEU A 34 -13.42 0.53 15.56
CA LEU A 34 -13.50 -0.92 15.52
C LEU A 34 -14.95 -1.42 15.46
N ASP A 35 -15.90 -0.68 16.04
CA ASP A 35 -17.31 -1.06 16.05
C ASP A 35 -17.90 -0.88 14.65
N GLU A 36 -17.57 0.23 13.98
CA GLU A 36 -17.96 0.46 12.58
C GLU A 36 -17.39 -0.64 11.67
N LYS A 37 -16.11 -0.98 11.83
CA LYS A 37 -15.47 -2.04 11.03
C LYS A 37 -16.09 -3.40 11.30
N TYR A 38 -16.37 -3.73 12.56
CA TYR A 38 -17.04 -4.97 12.93
C TYR A 38 -18.43 -5.07 12.30
N LEU A 39 -19.25 -4.01 12.39
CA LEU A 39 -20.57 -3.96 11.79
C LEU A 39 -20.52 -4.15 10.28
N TRP A 40 -19.58 -3.48 9.60
CA TRP A 40 -19.37 -3.66 8.16
C TRP A 40 -19.05 -5.12 7.79
N PHE A 41 -18.18 -5.77 8.57
CA PHE A 41 -17.85 -7.18 8.35
C PHE A 41 -19.06 -8.10 8.53
N VAL A 42 -19.85 -7.88 9.58
CA VAL A 42 -21.07 -8.65 9.86
C VAL A 42 -22.07 -8.47 8.72
N GLU A 43 -22.34 -7.24 8.30
CA GLU A 43 -23.29 -6.94 7.22
C GLU A 43 -22.88 -7.64 5.91
N LYS A 44 -21.59 -7.59 5.56
CA LYS A 44 -21.09 -8.26 4.35
C LYS A 44 -21.27 -9.77 4.37
N LEU A 45 -20.92 -10.40 5.49
CA LEU A 45 -21.06 -11.85 5.62
C LEU A 45 -22.53 -12.28 5.65
N MET A 46 -23.39 -11.54 6.32
CA MET A 46 -24.84 -11.80 6.34
C MET A 46 -25.47 -11.64 4.96
N THR A 47 -25.02 -10.64 4.19
CA THR A 47 -25.47 -10.44 2.80
C THR A 47 -25.07 -11.62 1.92
N GLN A 48 -23.81 -12.04 1.97
CA GLN A 48 -23.33 -13.19 1.19
C GLN A 48 -24.05 -14.50 1.56
N ALA A 49 -24.29 -14.72 2.86
CA ALA A 49 -25.05 -15.87 3.34
C ALA A 49 -26.50 -15.83 2.84
N SER A 50 -27.15 -14.66 2.91
CA SER A 50 -28.55 -14.50 2.47
C SER A 50 -28.69 -14.68 0.96
N GLU A 51 -27.80 -14.09 0.15
CA GLU A 51 -27.80 -14.30 -1.31
C GLU A 51 -27.60 -15.77 -1.70
N PHE A 52 -26.85 -16.53 -0.90
CA PHE A 52 -26.66 -17.96 -1.12
C PHE A 52 -27.94 -18.77 -0.84
N LEU A 53 -28.74 -18.33 0.14
CA LEU A 53 -30.05 -18.91 0.46
C LEU A 53 -31.11 -18.54 -0.59
N GLU A 54 -31.16 -17.26 -0.99
CA GLU A 54 -32.19 -16.71 -1.88
C GLU A 54 -32.06 -17.12 -3.35
N LYS A 55 -30.85 -17.50 -3.81
CA LYS A 55 -30.63 -17.96 -5.19
C LYS A 55 -31.05 -19.41 -5.44
N ASP A 56 -32.13 -19.88 -4.80
CA ASP A 56 -32.76 -21.20 -4.96
C ASP A 56 -31.79 -22.39 -4.79
N SER A 57 -30.68 -22.22 -4.06
CA SER A 57 -29.73 -23.32 -3.85
C SER A 57 -30.33 -24.48 -3.04
N GLY A 58 -31.45 -24.22 -2.36
CA GLY A 58 -32.16 -25.15 -1.49
C GLY A 58 -31.45 -25.38 -0.16
N TRP A 59 -30.25 -24.84 0.03
CA TRP A 59 -29.49 -25.01 1.26
C TRP A 59 -30.06 -24.13 2.37
N ALA A 60 -30.12 -24.67 3.59
CA ALA A 60 -30.45 -23.95 4.80
C ALA A 60 -29.25 -24.00 5.75
N LEU A 61 -28.91 -22.86 6.36
CA LEU A 61 -27.87 -22.82 7.39
C LEU A 61 -28.33 -23.64 8.60
N GLN A 62 -27.56 -24.67 8.94
CA GLN A 62 -27.82 -25.49 10.12
C GLN A 62 -27.08 -24.96 11.34
N LYS A 63 -25.78 -24.64 11.17
CA LYS A 63 -24.92 -24.22 12.28
C LYS A 63 -23.72 -23.44 11.78
N ILE A 64 -23.36 -22.36 12.48
CA ILE A 64 -22.06 -21.71 12.33
C ILE A 64 -21.01 -22.55 13.05
N MET A 65 -19.95 -22.93 12.33
CA MET A 65 -18.89 -23.78 12.85
C MET A 65 -17.84 -22.96 13.57
N TYR A 66 -17.21 -22.03 12.85
CA TYR A 66 -16.17 -21.15 13.38
C TYR A 66 -15.97 -19.93 12.47
N LEU A 67 -15.24 -18.96 13.01
CA LEU A 67 -14.85 -17.73 12.35
C LEU A 67 -13.32 -17.68 12.30
N GLU A 68 -12.78 -17.38 11.12
CA GLU A 68 -11.36 -17.12 10.94
C GLU A 68 -11.10 -15.62 10.73
N ILE A 69 -10.22 -15.08 11.57
CA ILE A 69 -9.74 -13.70 11.47
C ILE A 69 -8.27 -13.74 11.08
N ASN A 70 -7.99 -13.38 9.83
CA ASN A 70 -6.63 -13.25 9.32
C ASN A 70 -6.12 -11.83 9.56
N VAL A 71 -5.19 -11.68 10.51
CA VAL A 71 -4.53 -10.42 10.82
C VAL A 71 -3.16 -10.39 10.13
N ASN A 72 -3.02 -9.50 9.15
CA ASN A 72 -1.75 -9.26 8.48
C ASN A 72 -1.13 -7.97 9.01
N LYS A 73 0.18 -7.98 9.29
CA LYS A 73 0.91 -6.76 9.63
C LYS A 73 0.89 -5.83 8.41
N PHE A 74 0.06 -4.79 8.47
CA PHE A 74 0.02 -3.76 7.47
C PHE A 74 1.07 -2.69 7.80
N ASN A 75 2.12 -2.60 6.99
CA ASN A 75 3.01 -1.45 7.02
C ASN A 75 2.63 -0.56 5.83
N PRO A 76 1.91 0.56 6.03
CA PRO A 76 1.57 1.44 4.94
C PRO A 76 2.88 1.85 4.25
N ILE A 77 2.93 1.58 2.96
CA ILE A 77 4.08 1.91 2.12
C ILE A 77 3.96 3.40 1.79
N GLY A 78 4.37 4.25 2.74
CA GLY A 78 4.34 5.70 2.63
C GLY A 78 5.67 6.31 3.04
N GLY A 79 6.23 7.16 2.18
CA GLY A 79 7.34 8.02 2.56
C GLY A 79 6.78 9.30 3.18
N SER A 80 7.23 9.68 4.36
CA SER A 80 6.78 10.88 5.08
C SER A 80 7.84 11.99 5.02
N SER A 81 8.83 11.87 5.91
CA SER A 81 9.95 12.78 6.07
C SER A 81 11.27 12.08 5.75
N PHE A 82 12.37 12.80 5.92
CA PHE A 82 13.70 12.25 5.71
C PHE A 82 13.94 10.97 6.54
N VAL A 83 14.40 9.93 5.84
CA VAL A 83 14.93 8.69 6.43
C VAL A 83 16.38 8.56 5.99
N GLU A 84 17.28 8.29 6.91
CA GLU A 84 18.70 8.17 6.57
C GLU A 84 18.94 6.92 5.70
N LEU A 85 19.73 7.07 4.63
CA LEU A 85 20.12 5.94 3.80
C LEU A 85 20.99 4.95 4.60
N PRO A 86 20.70 3.64 4.54
CA PRO A 86 21.61 2.63 5.07
C PRO A 86 23.00 2.77 4.46
N ALA A 87 24.04 2.58 5.28
CA ALA A 87 25.43 2.77 4.87
C ALA A 87 25.81 2.04 3.56
N PRO A 88 25.34 0.80 3.28
CA PRO A 88 25.60 0.13 2.00
C PRO A 88 25.06 0.86 0.77
N ILE A 89 23.95 1.58 0.89
CA ILE A 89 23.35 2.36 -0.20
C ILE A 89 23.99 3.74 -0.29
N ARG A 90 24.18 4.41 0.84
CA ARG A 90 24.83 5.73 0.91
C ARG A 90 26.21 5.73 0.26
N ARG A 91 27.02 4.69 0.49
CA ARG A 91 28.37 4.56 -0.11
C ARG A 91 28.37 4.37 -1.63
N LYS A 92 27.24 4.01 -2.25
CA LYS A 92 27.14 3.89 -3.71
C LYS A 92 26.98 5.24 -4.39
N GLU A 93 26.63 6.29 -3.64
CA GLU A 93 26.40 7.65 -4.14
C GLU A 93 25.40 7.74 -5.31
N ALA A 94 24.55 6.72 -5.47
CA ALA A 94 23.61 6.58 -6.59
C ALA A 94 22.21 7.11 -6.26
N VAL A 95 21.98 7.58 -5.02
CA VAL A 95 20.68 8.03 -4.53
C VAL A 95 20.83 9.42 -3.96
N VAL A 96 20.10 10.37 -4.55
CA VAL A 96 19.90 11.71 -3.96
C VAL A 96 18.85 11.57 -2.87
N ASN A 97 19.22 11.84 -1.61
CA ASN A 97 18.32 11.80 -0.46
C ASN A 97 18.25 13.18 0.19
N VAL A 98 17.26 13.97 -0.23
CA VAL A 98 17.07 15.34 0.25
C VAL A 98 16.43 15.32 1.64
N ARG A 99 16.95 16.15 2.55
CA ARG A 99 16.53 16.22 3.95
C ARG A 99 15.31 17.11 4.15
N ASN A 100 14.12 16.53 4.12
CA ASN A 100 12.87 17.22 4.46
C ASN A 100 12.37 16.89 5.88
N MET A 101 11.72 17.86 6.51
CA MET A 101 11.09 17.76 7.84
C MET A 101 9.56 17.73 7.78
N ASP A 102 9.00 17.83 6.58
CA ASP A 102 7.56 17.83 6.29
C ASP A 102 7.10 16.45 5.78
N GLN A 103 5.83 16.34 5.38
CA GLN A 103 5.24 15.12 4.78
C GLN A 103 5.41 15.06 3.25
N TYR A 104 6.21 15.96 2.67
CA TYR A 104 6.32 16.17 1.23
C TYR A 104 7.57 15.52 0.63
N CYS A 105 8.05 14.39 1.18
CA CYS A 105 9.27 13.75 0.65
C CYS A 105 9.12 13.32 -0.81
N PHE A 106 7.92 12.94 -1.25
CA PHE A 106 7.64 12.55 -2.64
C PHE A 106 7.91 13.71 -3.63
N PRO A 107 7.24 14.88 -3.54
CA PRO A 107 7.50 15.98 -4.46
C PRO A 107 8.90 16.57 -4.28
N TRP A 108 9.50 16.53 -3.08
CA TRP A 108 10.90 16.89 -2.88
C TRP A 108 11.86 15.95 -3.64
N ALA A 109 11.65 14.65 -3.57
CA ALA A 109 12.46 13.66 -4.29
C ALA A 109 12.32 13.83 -5.80
N ILE A 110 11.10 14.02 -6.32
CA ILE A 110 10.88 14.30 -7.75
C ILE A 110 11.64 15.59 -8.14
N THR A 111 11.49 16.66 -7.38
CA THR A 111 12.16 17.94 -7.67
C THR A 111 13.68 17.79 -7.73
N SER A 112 14.28 17.03 -6.82
CA SER A 112 15.72 16.76 -6.84
C SER A 112 16.20 15.89 -8.00
N ALA A 113 15.30 15.10 -8.60
CA ALA A 113 15.58 14.32 -9.79
C ALA A 113 15.47 15.17 -11.07
N LEU A 114 14.64 16.22 -11.05
CA LEU A 114 14.42 17.10 -12.21
C LEU A 114 15.40 18.27 -12.27
N CYS A 115 15.86 18.77 -11.13
CA CYS A 115 16.66 19.98 -11.05
C CYS A 115 18.07 19.68 -10.53
N PRO A 116 19.13 20.22 -11.17
CA PRO A 116 20.47 20.17 -10.59
C PRO A 116 20.53 21.00 -9.30
N PRO A 117 21.26 20.54 -8.28
CA PRO A 117 21.41 21.28 -7.03
C PRO A 117 22.25 22.55 -7.24
N ASN A 118 21.84 23.66 -6.63
CA ASN A 118 22.61 24.91 -6.63
C ASN A 118 23.80 24.90 -5.64
N SER A 119 23.77 23.99 -4.66
CA SER A 119 24.77 23.88 -3.60
C SER A 119 24.91 22.42 -3.15
N LYS A 120 24.44 22.07 -1.94
CA LYS A 120 24.59 20.71 -1.39
C LYS A 120 23.43 19.83 -1.81
N ILE A 121 23.75 18.71 -2.46
CA ILE A 121 22.79 17.74 -3.03
C ILE A 121 21.69 17.30 -2.03
N ALA A 122 21.99 17.19 -0.75
CA ALA A 122 21.05 16.72 0.27
C ALA A 122 20.20 17.84 0.94
N GLU A 123 20.43 19.11 0.62
CA GLU A 123 19.72 20.23 1.25
C GLU A 123 18.51 20.70 0.41
N LEU A 124 17.39 20.98 1.07
CA LEU A 124 16.18 21.47 0.39
C LEU A 124 16.38 22.80 -0.33
N SER A 125 17.12 23.71 0.29
CA SER A 125 17.48 25.02 -0.29
C SER A 125 18.29 24.91 -1.59
N SER A 126 18.81 23.72 -1.90
CA SER A 126 19.50 23.48 -3.15
C SER A 126 18.61 23.40 -4.38
N TYR A 127 17.31 23.30 -4.16
CA TYR A 127 16.31 23.09 -5.20
C TYR A 127 15.21 24.16 -5.10
N PRO A 128 14.55 24.49 -6.23
CA PRO A 128 13.34 25.29 -6.18
C PRO A 128 12.26 24.58 -5.36
N HIS A 129 11.36 25.36 -4.76
CA HIS A 129 10.24 24.78 -4.04
C HIS A 129 9.36 23.95 -4.98
N PHE A 130 9.01 22.71 -4.60
CA PHE A 130 8.32 21.77 -5.49
C PHE A 130 7.02 22.33 -6.09
N SER A 131 6.31 23.19 -5.36
CA SER A 131 5.05 23.81 -5.81
C SER A 131 5.21 24.73 -7.03
N THR A 132 6.43 25.14 -7.36
CA THR A 132 6.72 25.94 -8.56
C THR A 132 6.85 25.09 -9.82
N LEU A 133 7.04 23.77 -9.67
CA LEU A 133 7.30 22.83 -10.75
C LEU A 133 6.22 21.75 -10.88
N LEU A 134 5.63 21.36 -9.76
CA LEU A 134 4.75 20.20 -9.66
C LEU A 134 3.33 20.61 -9.27
N ASN A 135 2.35 20.08 -9.99
CA ASN A 135 0.96 20.09 -9.62
C ASN A 135 0.66 18.91 -8.69
N ILE A 136 0.38 19.22 -7.43
CA ILE A 136 0.04 18.24 -6.37
C ILE A 136 -1.42 18.34 -5.92
N ALA A 137 -2.27 19.02 -6.69
CA ALA A 137 -3.67 19.21 -6.33
C ALA A 137 -4.41 17.85 -6.27
N GLY A 138 -5.16 17.64 -5.18
CA GLY A 138 -5.93 16.41 -4.96
C GLY A 138 -5.10 15.18 -4.57
N LEU A 139 -3.83 15.36 -4.20
CA LEU A 139 -3.02 14.31 -3.59
C LEU A 139 -3.04 14.45 -2.07
N ASP A 140 -3.25 13.34 -1.38
CA ASP A 140 -3.05 13.23 0.06
C ASP A 140 -1.58 12.94 0.37
N PHE A 141 -1.10 13.49 1.49
CA PHE A 141 0.28 13.32 1.93
C PHE A 141 0.33 12.63 3.30
N PRO A 142 1.23 11.65 3.48
CA PRO A 142 2.22 11.14 2.52
C PRO A 142 1.61 10.40 1.32
N VAL A 143 2.21 10.55 0.13
CA VAL A 143 1.66 9.98 -1.12
C VAL A 143 1.70 8.46 -1.10
N ASN A 144 0.55 7.82 -1.29
CA ASN A 144 0.48 6.37 -1.46
C ASN A 144 0.94 5.96 -2.86
N LEU A 145 1.53 4.76 -2.98
CA LEU A 145 1.96 4.21 -4.28
C LEU A 145 0.85 4.19 -5.34
N ARG A 146 -0.41 3.99 -4.94
CA ARG A 146 -1.57 4.00 -5.87
C ARG A 146 -1.82 5.40 -6.48
N ASP A 147 -1.63 6.45 -5.68
CA ASP A 147 -1.96 7.83 -6.03
C ASP A 147 -0.89 8.48 -6.92
N ILE A 148 0.28 7.84 -7.05
CA ILE A 148 1.31 8.26 -8.01
C ILE A 148 0.77 8.25 -9.45
N LYS A 149 -0.26 7.44 -9.79
CA LYS A 149 -0.85 7.46 -11.14
C LYS A 149 -1.54 8.79 -11.43
N THR A 150 -2.23 9.33 -10.43
CA THR A 150 -2.83 10.66 -10.49
C THR A 150 -1.73 11.73 -10.65
N PHE A 151 -0.64 11.62 -9.89
CA PHE A 151 0.50 12.53 -10.02
C PHE A 151 1.11 12.52 -11.45
N GLU A 152 1.33 11.33 -12.03
CA GLU A 152 1.90 11.19 -13.38
C GLU A 152 1.02 11.89 -14.43
N GLN A 153 -0.31 11.76 -14.31
CA GLN A 153 -1.28 12.42 -15.19
C GLN A 153 -1.28 13.94 -15.05
N LEU A 154 -1.18 14.44 -13.82
CA LEU A 154 -1.17 15.88 -13.54
C LEU A 154 0.10 16.59 -14.02
N ASN A 155 1.23 15.88 -14.08
CA ASN A 155 2.55 16.48 -14.32
C ASN A 155 3.22 16.04 -15.62
N ASN A 156 2.64 15.06 -16.35
CA ASN A 156 3.26 14.45 -17.53
C ASN A 156 4.69 13.92 -17.26
N ILE A 157 4.88 13.35 -16.08
CA ILE A 157 6.13 12.71 -15.62
C ILE A 157 5.80 11.24 -15.38
N SER A 158 6.71 10.34 -15.71
CA SER A 158 6.56 8.91 -15.40
C SER A 158 7.47 8.50 -14.24
N VAL A 159 6.99 7.66 -13.34
CA VAL A 159 7.67 7.33 -12.08
C VAL A 159 7.66 5.83 -11.82
N ASN A 160 8.85 5.26 -11.61
CA ASN A 160 9.01 3.93 -11.01
C ASN A 160 9.40 4.08 -9.54
N VAL A 161 8.98 3.14 -8.70
CA VAL A 161 9.34 3.11 -7.28
C VAL A 161 9.93 1.75 -6.93
N TYR A 162 11.18 1.74 -6.47
CA TYR A 162 11.89 0.57 -5.99
C TYR A 162 11.88 0.53 -4.46
N GLY A 163 11.94 -0.66 -3.89
CA GLY A 163 12.05 -0.85 -2.44
C GLY A 163 13.49 -1.12 -2.02
N LEU A 164 13.70 -1.13 -0.72
CA LEU A 164 14.94 -1.59 -0.11
C LEU A 164 14.64 -2.67 0.93
N GLU A 165 15.34 -3.80 0.83
CA GLU A 165 15.33 -4.83 1.87
C GLU A 165 16.71 -4.96 2.49
N SER A 166 16.74 -5.14 3.81
CA SER A 166 17.95 -5.41 4.56
C SER A 166 17.97 -6.85 5.03
N LYS A 167 19.05 -7.57 4.72
CA LYS A 167 19.34 -8.90 5.25
C LYS A 167 20.63 -8.89 6.05
N ILE A 168 20.76 -9.82 6.98
CA ILE A 168 22.02 -10.06 7.69
C ILE A 168 22.72 -11.20 6.97
N ASP A 169 23.92 -10.93 6.47
CA ASP A 169 24.81 -11.92 5.85
C ASP A 169 26.17 -11.86 6.57
N ASN A 170 26.62 -12.98 7.13
CA ASN A 170 27.88 -13.07 7.89
C ASN A 170 28.07 -11.94 8.92
N ASN A 171 27.04 -11.69 9.76
CA ASN A 171 26.98 -10.60 10.74
C ASN A 171 27.11 -9.18 10.17
N LYS A 172 26.91 -8.98 8.86
CA LYS A 172 26.89 -7.67 8.21
C LYS A 172 25.49 -7.39 7.65
N ILE A 173 25.03 -6.14 7.81
CA ILE A 173 23.81 -5.67 7.17
C ILE A 173 24.10 -5.47 5.68
N VAL A 174 23.43 -6.25 4.84
CA VAL A 174 23.42 -6.12 3.39
C VAL A 174 22.07 -5.54 2.98
N CYS A 175 22.10 -4.49 2.18
CA CYS A 175 20.89 -3.88 1.64
C CYS A 175 20.80 -4.15 0.14
N GLU A 176 19.67 -4.70 -0.30
CA GLU A 176 19.38 -5.00 -1.69
C GLU A 176 18.19 -4.16 -2.13
N VAL A 177 18.31 -3.56 -3.33
CA VAL A 177 17.19 -2.88 -3.97
C VAL A 177 16.25 -3.96 -4.48
N VAL A 178 14.99 -3.89 -4.07
CA VAL A 178 13.97 -4.88 -4.44
C VAL A 178 12.89 -4.24 -5.31
N GLY A 179 12.24 -5.10 -6.09
CA GLY A 179 11.09 -4.72 -6.89
C GLY A 179 11.44 -4.31 -8.32
N PRO A 180 10.63 -3.42 -8.91
CA PRO A 180 9.98 -2.31 -8.24
C PRO A 180 8.64 -2.63 -7.60
N LEU A 181 8.35 -1.84 -6.57
CA LEU A 181 7.08 -1.80 -5.85
C LEU A 181 5.97 -1.19 -6.70
N ARG A 182 6.35 -0.35 -7.68
CA ARG A 182 5.46 0.23 -8.69
C ARG A 182 6.24 0.49 -9.98
N TYR A 183 5.73 0.02 -11.10
CA TYR A 183 6.14 0.47 -12.44
C TYR A 183 5.14 1.49 -12.99
N THR A 184 5.65 2.46 -13.75
CA THR A 184 4.81 3.26 -14.64
C THR A 184 4.26 2.38 -15.78
N GLU A 185 3.01 2.60 -16.18
CA GLU A 185 2.40 1.89 -17.33
C GLU A 185 3.03 2.34 -18.66
N ARG A 186 3.49 3.59 -18.73
CA ARG A 186 4.09 4.19 -19.92
C ARG A 186 5.23 5.11 -19.56
N LYS A 187 6.46 4.73 -19.93
CA LYS A 187 7.63 5.60 -19.79
C LYS A 187 7.49 6.83 -20.69
N LEU A 188 7.59 8.01 -20.08
CA LEU A 188 7.57 9.30 -20.75
C LEU A 188 8.99 9.84 -20.96
N VAL A 189 9.11 10.95 -21.70
CA VAL A 189 10.39 11.64 -21.92
C VAL A 189 11.02 12.04 -20.59
N VAL A 190 10.21 12.59 -19.68
CA VAL A 190 10.60 12.85 -18.30
C VAL A 190 10.24 11.63 -17.46
N HIS A 191 11.27 10.97 -16.93
CA HIS A 191 11.13 9.74 -16.16
C HIS A 191 12.01 9.75 -14.91
N VAL A 192 11.44 9.36 -13.77
CA VAL A 192 12.11 9.35 -12.48
C VAL A 192 12.03 7.96 -11.86
N ASN A 193 13.16 7.47 -11.34
CA ASN A 193 13.21 6.28 -10.50
C ASN A 193 13.37 6.72 -9.04
N LEU A 194 12.44 6.33 -8.18
CA LEU A 194 12.49 6.59 -6.75
C LEU A 194 12.90 5.34 -6.00
N LEU A 195 13.67 5.51 -4.93
CA LEU A 195 13.94 4.47 -3.94
C LEU A 195 13.12 4.79 -2.69
N LEU A 196 12.21 3.89 -2.34
CA LEU A 196 11.42 4.00 -1.13
C LEU A 196 12.21 3.47 0.07
N LEU A 197 12.39 4.32 1.06
CA LEU A 197 12.98 4.01 2.36
C LEU A 197 11.87 3.74 3.38
N LYS A 198 12.13 2.81 4.30
CA LYS A 198 11.25 2.42 5.40
C LYS A 198 11.98 2.59 6.73
#